data_AF-A0A819MMV7-F1
#
_entry.id   AF-A0A819MMV7-F1
#
_cell.length_a   1.000
_cell.length_b   1.000
_cell.length_c   1.000
_cell.angle_alpha   90.00
_cell.angle_beta   90.00
_cell.angle_gamma   90.00
#
_symmetry.space_group_name_H-M   'P 1'
#
loop_
_entity.id
_entity.type
_entity.pdbx_description
1 polymer ?
#
loop_
_entity_poly.entity_id
_entity_poly.type
_entity_poly.pdbx_seq_one_letter_code
_entity_poly.pdbx_strand_id
1 'polypeptide(L)'
;MKSKTTFTPSPIHIYILESQLEIYARHLLFLQLLFTSVNQIGLQEKCEHYLELFANLHINTHTEQYLKEAATQLIQYITNINGEFQFASNITIDTTLLKYKEKDFLEGIFQFWRVSPTKQPFPAELAWDGRVRQYL
;
A
#
# COMPACT_ATOMS: atom_id res chain seq x y z
N MET A 1 1.30 -44.03 -25.64
CA MET A 1 1.73 -42.73 -25.10
C MET A 1 0.49 -41.98 -24.61
N LYS A 2 0.25 -41.91 -23.30
CA LYS A 2 -0.84 -41.07 -22.75
C LYS A 2 -0.39 -39.62 -22.79
N SER A 3 -1.17 -38.73 -23.41
CA SER A 3 -0.90 -37.29 -23.44
C SER A 3 -0.97 -36.75 -22.01
N LYS A 4 0.09 -36.04 -21.58
CA LYS A 4 0.05 -35.23 -20.37
C LYS A 4 -0.82 -34.02 -20.67
N THR A 5 -2.03 -33.99 -20.13
CA THR A 5 -2.85 -32.78 -20.07
C THR A 5 -2.14 -31.78 -19.16
N THR A 6 -1.53 -30.76 -19.75
CA THR A 6 -0.99 -29.60 -19.02
C THR A 6 -2.16 -28.79 -18.46
N PHE A 7 -2.38 -28.86 -17.16
CA PHE A 7 -3.35 -28.03 -16.45
C PHE A 7 -2.82 -26.60 -16.41
N THR A 8 -3.44 -25.69 -17.17
CA THR A 8 -3.21 -24.25 -17.02
C THR A 8 -4.18 -23.72 -15.98
N PRO A 9 -3.72 -23.33 -14.78
CA PRO A 9 -4.60 -22.77 -13.77
C PRO A 9 -5.24 -21.48 -14.30
N SER A 10 -6.57 -21.38 -14.18
CA SER A 10 -7.30 -20.15 -14.50
C SER A 10 -6.94 -19.04 -13.51
N PRO A 11 -6.78 -17.78 -13.96
CA PRO A 11 -6.52 -16.67 -13.06
C PRO A 11 -7.70 -16.45 -12.11
N ILE A 12 -7.40 -16.14 -10.85
CA ILE A 12 -8.40 -15.77 -9.85
C ILE A 12 -8.48 -14.24 -9.83
N HIS A 13 -9.68 -13.71 -10.05
CA HIS A 13 -9.96 -12.28 -9.94
C HIS A 13 -10.55 -11.97 -8.56
N ILE A 14 -9.90 -11.09 -7.81
CA ILE A 14 -10.35 -10.63 -6.50
C ILE A 14 -10.70 -9.15 -6.63
N TYR A 15 -11.92 -8.79 -6.27
CA TYR A 15 -12.40 -7.41 -6.30
C TYR A 15 -12.44 -6.85 -4.87
N ILE A 16 -11.86 -5.66 -4.69
CA ILE A 16 -11.85 -4.95 -3.41
C ILE A 16 -12.83 -3.79 -3.52
N LEU A 17 -13.88 -3.84 -2.70
CA LEU A 17 -14.82 -2.73 -2.54
C LEU A 17 -14.47 -2.01 -1.23
N GLU A 18 -13.87 -0.84 -1.35
CA GLU A 18 -13.60 0.02 -0.19
C GLU A 18 -14.10 1.43 -0.41
N SER A 19 -14.75 1.97 0.62
CA SER A 19 -15.34 3.32 0.57
C SER A 19 -14.36 4.42 0.98
N GLN A 20 -13.38 4.07 1.81
CA GLN A 20 -12.38 5.00 2.32
C GLN A 20 -11.04 4.79 1.59
N LEU A 21 -10.58 5.81 0.86
CA LEU A 21 -9.36 5.71 0.04
C LEU A 21 -8.09 5.56 0.86
N GLU A 22 -8.08 6.00 2.12
CA GLU A 22 -7.01 5.82 3.08
C GLU A 22 -6.83 4.34 3.45
N ILE A 23 -7.93 3.60 3.55
CA ILE A 23 -7.90 2.14 3.77
C ILE A 23 -7.42 1.46 2.50
N TYR A 24 -7.92 1.89 1.33
CA TYR A 24 -7.47 1.39 0.03
C TYR A 24 -5.95 1.57 -0.17
N ALA A 25 -5.43 2.77 0.12
CA ALA A 25 -4.00 3.06 0.08
C ALA A 25 -3.20 2.15 1.01
N ARG A 26 -3.71 1.89 2.22
CA ARG A 26 -3.07 0.98 3.18
C ARG A 26 -3.07 -0.47 2.69
N HIS A 27 -4.13 -0.92 2.03
CA HIS A 27 -4.14 -2.24 1.37
C HIS A 27 -3.04 -2.34 0.32
N LEU A 28 -2.89 -1.34 -0.55
CA LEU A 28 -1.84 -1.32 -1.56
C LEU A 28 -0.44 -1.37 -0.93
N LEU A 29 -0.21 -0.60 0.13
CA LEU A 29 1.06 -0.61 0.87
C LEU A 29 1.39 -2.00 1.43
N PHE A 30 0.42 -2.67 2.06
CA PHE A 30 0.65 -4.01 2.62
C PHE A 30 0.79 -5.10 1.56
N LEU A 31 0.07 -4.99 0.44
CA LEU A 31 0.30 -5.89 -0.70
C LEU A 31 1.71 -5.71 -1.24
N GLN A 32 2.21 -4.47 -1.32
CA GLN A 32 3.57 -4.21 -1.78
C GLN A 32 4.61 -4.83 -0.83
N LEU A 33 4.43 -4.64 0.48
CA LEU A 33 5.29 -5.26 1.49
C LEU A 33 5.29 -6.79 1.39
N LEU A 34 4.10 -7.38 1.27
CA LEU A 34 3.92 -8.82 1.17
C LEU A 34 4.65 -9.40 -0.07
N PHE A 35 4.47 -8.75 -1.22
CA PHE A 35 4.98 -9.22 -2.51
C PHE A 35 6.40 -8.75 -2.87
N THR A 36 7.00 -7.89 -2.04
CA THR A 36 8.43 -7.57 -2.16
C THR A 36 9.25 -8.85 -2.08
N SER A 37 10.30 -8.99 -2.90
CA SER A 37 11.08 -10.23 -2.93
C SER A 37 11.76 -10.51 -1.59
N VAL A 38 11.85 -11.78 -1.19
CA VAL A 38 12.58 -12.18 0.03
C VAL A 38 14.08 -11.87 -0.08
N ASN A 39 14.60 -11.74 -1.30
CA ASN A 39 15.98 -11.30 -1.54
C ASN A 39 16.17 -9.80 -1.27
N GLN A 40 15.09 -9.01 -1.20
CA GLN A 40 15.13 -7.58 -0.91
C GLN A 40 14.83 -7.31 0.57
N ILE A 41 13.77 -7.94 1.10
CA ILE A 41 13.33 -7.77 2.49
C ILE A 41 13.04 -9.16 3.07
N GLY A 42 13.73 -9.50 4.16
CA GLY A 42 13.56 -10.78 4.85
C GLY A 42 12.17 -10.91 5.49
N LEU A 43 11.72 -12.14 5.79
CA LEU A 43 10.41 -12.35 6.41
C LEU A 43 10.26 -11.63 7.76
N GLN A 44 11.30 -11.68 8.60
CA GLN A 44 11.30 -11.00 9.89
C GLN A 44 11.13 -9.48 9.72
N GLU A 45 11.94 -8.89 8.85
CA GLU A 45 11.92 -7.46 8.54
C GLU A 45 10.56 -7.03 7.97
N LYS A 46 9.92 -7.85 7.13
CA LYS A 46 8.53 -7.62 6.69
C LYS A 46 7.55 -7.58 7.85
N CYS A 47 7.67 -8.48 8.81
CA CYS A 47 6.81 -8.49 9.99
C CYS A 47 7.03 -7.22 10.85
N GLU A 48 8.28 -6.79 11.02
CA GLU A 48 8.63 -5.57 11.74
C GLU A 48 8.03 -4.33 11.06
N HIS A 49 8.23 -4.18 9.75
CA HIS A 49 7.60 -3.11 8.97
C HIS A 49 6.07 -3.15 9.06
N TYR A 50 5.46 -4.33 8.94
CA TYR A 50 4.01 -4.47 9.02
C TYR A 50 3.48 -3.98 10.37
N LEU A 51 4.09 -4.39 11.49
CA LEU A 51 3.65 -4.02 12.83
C LEU A 51 3.77 -2.51 13.08
N GLU A 52 4.87 -1.89 12.65
CA GLU A 52 5.07 -0.44 12.78
C GLU A 52 4.09 0.36 11.91
N LEU A 53 3.95 -0.02 10.64
CA LEU A 53 3.02 0.64 9.70
C LEU A 53 1.56 0.45 10.12
N PHE A 54 1.21 -0.69 10.73
CA PHE A 54 -0.12 -0.93 11.26
C PHE A 54 -0.43 -0.05 12.48
N ALA A 55 0.55 0.22 13.33
CA ALA A 55 0.38 1.00 14.56
C ALA A 55 0.19 2.53 14.35
N ASN A 56 0.59 3.08 13.20
CA ASN A 56 0.35 4.47 12.72
C ASN A 56 0.84 5.65 13.59
N LEU A 57 1.52 5.43 14.72
CA LEU A 57 1.90 6.51 15.65
C LEU A 57 3.37 6.91 15.54
N HIS A 58 4.25 5.92 15.51
CA HIS A 58 5.68 6.14 15.43
C HIS A 58 6.29 4.98 14.65
N ILE A 59 7.07 5.31 13.63
CA ILE A 59 7.83 4.34 12.86
C ILE A 59 9.31 4.69 13.01
N ASN A 60 10.16 3.67 13.03
CA ASN A 60 11.59 3.90 13.09
C ASN A 60 12.12 4.43 11.74
N THR A 61 13.37 4.90 11.70
CA THR A 61 13.98 5.46 10.48
C THR A 61 14.08 4.47 9.33
N HIS A 62 14.22 3.17 9.64
CA HIS A 62 14.27 2.10 8.66
C HIS A 62 12.90 1.88 7.98
N THR A 63 11.83 1.79 8.76
CA THR A 63 10.44 1.73 8.27
C THR A 63 10.03 3.01 7.56
N GLU A 64 10.49 4.18 8.01
CA GLU A 64 10.28 5.45 7.31
C GLU A 64 10.90 5.43 5.91
N GLN A 65 12.13 4.91 5.78
CA GLN A 65 12.80 4.79 4.50
C GLN A 65 12.05 3.83 3.57
N TYR A 66 11.67 2.65 4.07
CA TYR A 66 10.83 1.72 3.32
C TYR A 66 9.52 2.37 2.86
N LEU A 67 8.81 3.08 3.74
CA LEU A 67 7.55 3.75 3.42
C LEU A 67 7.70 4.77 2.30
N LYS A 68 8.79 5.55 2.30
CA LYS A 68 9.10 6.53 1.24
C LYS A 68 9.32 5.86 -0.11
N GLU A 69 10.06 4.76 -0.13
CA GLU A 69 10.33 3.99 -1.35
C GLU A 69 9.05 3.35 -1.87
N ALA A 70 8.28 2.74 -0.98
CA ALA A 70 7.00 2.12 -1.30
C ALA A 70 6.02 3.15 -1.87
N ALA A 71 5.83 4.28 -1.19
CA ALA A 71 4.98 5.37 -1.64
C ALA A 71 5.41 5.93 -3.01
N THR A 72 6.72 6.01 -3.28
CA THR A 72 7.22 6.45 -4.59
C THR A 72 6.83 5.49 -5.70
N GLN A 73 6.90 4.18 -5.47
CA GLN A 73 6.47 3.16 -6.43
C GLN A 73 4.94 3.18 -6.60
N LEU A 74 4.16 3.31 -5.52
CA LEU A 74 2.70 3.40 -5.58
C LEU A 74 2.21 4.60 -6.39
N ILE A 75 2.89 5.75 -6.30
CA ILE A 75 2.59 6.92 -7.13
C ILE A 75 2.75 6.58 -8.60
N GLN A 76 3.86 5.94 -8.99
CA GLN A 76 4.09 5.53 -10.39
C GLN A 76 3.02 4.54 -10.88
N TYR A 77 2.57 3.65 -10.00
CA TYR A 77 1.53 2.67 -10.32
C TYR A 77 0.16 3.29 -10.49
N ILE A 78 -0.27 4.15 -9.56
CA ILE A 78 -1.61 4.73 -9.60
C ILE A 78 -1.77 5.78 -10.72
N THR A 79 -0.66 6.43 -11.10
CA THR A 79 -0.61 7.40 -12.20
C THR A 79 -0.39 6.75 -13.58
N ASN A 80 -0.24 5.43 -13.64
CA ASN A 80 -0.07 4.73 -14.91
C ASN A 80 -1.33 4.83 -15.77
N ILE A 81 -1.15 5.27 -17.02
CA ILE A 81 -2.21 5.48 -18.02
C ILE A 81 -3.04 4.21 -18.25
N ASN A 82 -2.42 3.03 -18.23
CA ASN A 82 -3.10 1.78 -18.54
C ASN A 82 -3.97 1.28 -17.37
N GLY A 83 -3.80 1.82 -16.17
CA GLY A 83 -4.52 1.40 -14.97
C GLY A 83 -4.09 0.04 -14.41
N GLU A 84 -3.23 -0.71 -15.08
CA GLU A 84 -2.73 -2.01 -14.63
C GLU A 84 -1.23 -1.96 -14.31
N PHE A 85 -0.81 -2.66 -13.26
CA PHE A 85 0.60 -2.79 -12.89
C PHE A 85 0.89 -4.11 -12.18
N GLN A 86 2.12 -4.61 -12.36
CA GLN A 86 2.58 -5.88 -11.80
C GLN A 86 3.24 -5.67 -10.44
N PHE A 87 2.77 -6.36 -9.40
CA PHE A 87 3.38 -6.34 -8.06
C PHE A 87 4.38 -7.48 -7.85
N ALA A 88 4.09 -8.66 -8.40
CA ALA A 88 4.97 -9.83 -8.39
C ALA A 88 4.73 -10.64 -9.66
N SER A 89 5.58 -11.63 -9.97
CA SER A 89 5.51 -12.42 -11.22
C SER A 89 4.12 -13.00 -11.56
N ASN A 90 3.27 -13.24 -10.57
CA ASN A 90 1.94 -13.83 -10.72
C ASN A 90 0.80 -12.93 -10.21
N ILE A 91 1.06 -11.66 -9.89
CA ILE A 91 0.06 -10.75 -9.30
C ILE A 91 0.08 -9.41 -10.03
N THR A 92 -1.07 -9.11 -10.63
CA THR A 92 -1.38 -7.87 -11.31
C THR A 92 -2.46 -7.15 -10.54
N ILE A 93 -2.31 -5.83 -10.38
CA ILE A 93 -3.33 -4.97 -9.81
C ILE A 93 -3.93 -4.15 -10.94
N ASP A 94 -5.26 -4.18 -11.02
CA ASP A 94 -6.07 -3.41 -11.93
C ASP A 94 -6.77 -2.28 -11.16
N THR A 95 -6.55 -1.05 -11.62
CA THR A 95 -7.12 0.20 -11.08
C THR A 95 -7.97 0.94 -12.11
N THR A 96 -8.35 0.29 -13.21
CA THR A 96 -9.21 0.86 -14.26
C THR A 96 -10.59 1.24 -13.74
N LEU A 97 -11.09 0.55 -12.71
CA LEU A 97 -12.37 0.86 -12.06
C LEU A 97 -12.31 2.09 -11.13
N LEU A 98 -11.12 2.58 -10.77
CA LEU A 98 -10.98 3.81 -9.98
C LEU A 98 -11.15 5.04 -10.87
N LYS A 99 -11.96 5.99 -10.41
CA LYS A 99 -12.14 7.29 -11.06
C LYS A 99 -10.87 8.13 -10.93
N TYR A 100 -10.65 9.06 -11.85
CA TYR A 100 -9.50 9.98 -11.81
C TYR A 100 -9.36 10.69 -10.46
N LYS A 101 -10.46 11.21 -9.91
CA LYS A 101 -10.46 11.86 -8.59
C LYS A 101 -9.98 10.94 -7.46
N GLU A 102 -10.29 9.65 -7.53
CA GLU A 102 -9.87 8.66 -6.52
C GLU A 102 -8.37 8.38 -6.67
N LYS A 103 -7.87 8.31 -7.91
CA LYS A 103 -6.43 8.18 -8.20
C LYS A 103 -5.63 9.39 -7.73
N ASP A 104 -6.11 10.61 -7.99
CA ASP A 104 -5.47 11.84 -7.53
C ASP A 104 -5.41 11.91 -5.98
N PHE A 105 -6.48 11.45 -5.32
CA PHE A 105 -6.52 11.40 -3.85
C PHE A 105 -5.54 10.36 -3.29
N LEU A 106 -5.47 9.17 -3.90
CA LEU A 106 -4.48 8.14 -3.55
C LEU A 106 -3.05 8.66 -3.76
N GLU A 107 -2.79 9.34 -4.87
CA GLU A 107 -1.50 10.00 -5.10
C GLU A 107 -1.18 10.98 -3.95
N GLY A 108 -2.14 11.82 -3.55
CA GLY A 108 -1.99 12.73 -2.41
C GLY A 108 -1.61 12.03 -1.11
N ILE A 109 -2.23 10.89 -0.79
CA ILE A 109 -1.88 10.06 0.38
C ILE A 109 -0.42 9.60 0.29
N PHE A 110 -0.01 9.07 -0.86
CA PHE A 110 1.35 8.58 -1.05
C PHE A 110 2.37 9.71 -1.02
N GLN A 111 2.05 10.89 -1.57
CA GLN A 111 2.89 12.07 -1.47
C GLN A 111 3.09 12.49 -0.01
N PHE A 112 2.03 12.46 0.80
CA PHE A 112 2.11 12.70 2.24
C PHE A 112 3.04 11.69 2.95
N TRP A 113 2.94 10.39 2.65
CA TRP A 113 3.82 9.37 3.23
C TRP A 113 5.30 9.52 2.87
N ARG A 114 5.63 10.16 1.74
CA ARG A 114 7.03 10.45 1.39
C ARG A 114 7.65 11.55 2.25
N VAL A 115 6.82 12.40 2.86
CA VAL A 115 7.33 13.49 3.70
C VAL A 115 7.82 12.93 5.01
N SER A 116 9.05 13.29 5.40
CA SER A 116 9.59 12.84 6.69
C SER A 116 8.76 13.41 7.84
N PRO A 117 8.41 12.58 8.86
CA PRO A 117 7.74 13.06 10.06
C PRO A 117 8.51 14.17 10.79
N THR A 118 9.84 14.23 10.62
CA THR A 118 10.67 15.30 11.19
C THR A 118 10.45 16.65 10.51
N LYS A 119 10.10 16.67 9.22
CA LYS A 119 9.86 17.89 8.44
C LYS A 119 8.41 18.36 8.54
N GLN A 120 7.48 17.41 8.59
CA GLN A 120 6.06 17.68 8.79
C GLN A 120 5.50 16.64 9.76
N PRO A 121 5.57 16.92 11.08
CA PRO A 121 5.03 16.01 12.07
C PRO A 121 3.51 15.98 11.96
N PHE A 122 2.95 14.78 11.84
CA PHE A 122 1.51 14.60 11.96
C PHE A 122 1.09 14.79 13.43
N PRO A 123 0.18 15.73 13.75
CA PRO A 123 -0.20 16.02 15.13
C PRO A 123 -1.18 14.97 15.67
N ALA A 124 -0.70 13.73 15.86
CA ALA A 124 -1.52 12.60 16.27
C ALA A 124 -2.26 12.84 17.60
N GLU A 125 -1.61 13.51 18.56
CA GLU A 125 -2.21 13.86 19.84
C GLU A 125 -3.41 14.81 19.69
N LEU A 126 -3.29 15.84 18.85
CA LEU A 126 -4.38 16.77 18.57
C LEU A 126 -5.53 16.08 17.84
N ALA A 127 -5.22 15.20 16.89
CA ALA A 127 -6.22 14.42 16.18
C ALA A 127 -6.98 13.47 17.13
N TRP A 128 -6.26 12.82 18.04
CA TRP A 128 -6.84 11.98 19.08
C TRP A 128 -7.74 12.78 20.03
N ASP A 129 -7.23 13.89 20.57
CA ASP A 129 -7.96 14.76 21.50
C ASP A 129 -9.24 15.32 20.86
N GLY A 130 -9.15 15.84 19.63
CA GLY A 130 -10.31 16.31 18.87
C GLY A 130 -11.36 15.22 18.68
N ARG A 131 -10.95 13.98 18.40
CA ARG A 131 -11.87 12.84 18.28
C ARG A 131 -12.54 12.49 19.60
N VAL A 132 -11.79 12.40 20.71
CA VAL A 132 -12.36 12.04 22.02
C VAL A 132 -13.36 13.09 22.49
N ARG A 133 -13.08 14.38 22.27
CA ARG A 133 -13.97 15.47 22.66
C ARG A 133 -15.30 15.48 21.91
N GLN A 134 -15.40 14.87 20.73
CA GLN A 134 -16.69 14.72 20.04
C GLN A 134 -17.65 13.76 20.75
N TYR A 135 -17.14 12.93 21.66
CA TYR A 135 -17.93 11.96 22.43
C TYR A 135 -18.18 12.38 23.89
N LEU A 136 -17.67 13.54 24.31
CA LEU A 136 -17.91 14.14 25.63
C LEU A 136 -19.01 15.21 25.52
#